data_AF-A0A8X6NJ53-F1
#
_entry.id   AF-A0A8X6NJ53-F1
#
_cell.length_a   1.000
_cell.length_b   1.000
_cell.length_c   1.000
_cell.angle_alpha   90.00
_cell.angle_beta   90.00
_cell.angle_gamma   90.00
#
_symmetry.space_group_name_H-M   'P 1'
#
loop_
_entity.id
_entity.type
_entity.pdbx_description
1 polymer ?
#
loop_
_entity_poly.entity_id
_entity_poly.type
_entity_poly.pdbx_seq_one_letter_code
_entity_poly.pdbx_strand_id
1 'polypeptide(L)'
;MKIAVSNCLIICYGIAVLFLNNFNCEPVVEMNDRRIIGQVVKFQNFEVHQYIGIPYAEPPVGELRFMPTVPLREFPRVFNAIKEPPACPQYTERPFPWYDNSSERSENCLFLNVWTPSNSGLENKKAVMYWIFGGGFRYGSINLKFSIGTALSALGDIIVVTVSYRLGPLGFMYSGTEDAPGNAGLWDVLEGLRWVNENIEYFGGDTSRITIAGESAGSMFVGMLSTSPLAKGLYSRQIMESLSPTILRMDLVKEKNLDDSQKIAKTVNCASDAFTLQDNPGAVVECLKSKNLNDFT
;
A
#
# COMPACT_ATOMS: atom_id res chain seq x y z
N MET A 1 -12.53 -24.89 -0.57
CA MET A 1 -13.21 -23.75 0.09
C MET A 1 -13.74 -22.86 -1.02
N LYS A 2 -15.06 -22.76 -1.17
CA LYS A 2 -15.67 -22.29 -2.43
C LYS A 2 -15.44 -20.77 -2.58
N ILE A 3 -15.00 -20.33 -3.76
CA ILE A 3 -15.45 -19.02 -4.26
C ILE A 3 -16.95 -19.20 -4.44
N ALA A 4 -17.73 -18.67 -3.50
CA ALA A 4 -19.16 -18.68 -3.61
C ALA A 4 -19.54 -17.67 -4.70
N VAL A 5 -19.56 -18.10 -5.96
CA VAL A 5 -20.60 -17.60 -6.86
C VAL A 5 -21.90 -18.07 -6.20
N SER A 6 -22.55 -17.17 -5.47
CA SER A 6 -23.77 -17.49 -4.73
C SER A 6 -24.76 -18.17 -5.66
N ASN A 7 -25.02 -19.47 -5.45
CA ASN A 7 -26.07 -20.19 -6.14
C ASN A 7 -27.39 -19.54 -5.74
N CYS A 8 -27.97 -18.79 -6.67
CA CYS A 8 -29.25 -18.14 -6.53
C CYS A 8 -30.35 -19.21 -6.43
N LEU A 9 -30.73 -19.59 -5.21
CA LEU A 9 -31.86 -20.49 -4.97
C LEU A 9 -33.15 -19.74 -5.26
N ILE A 10 -33.78 -20.07 -6.38
CA ILE A 10 -35.09 -19.58 -6.79
C ILE A 10 -36.15 -20.19 -5.87
N ILE A 11 -36.70 -19.40 -4.94
CA ILE A 11 -38.00 -19.69 -4.33
C ILE A 11 -39.04 -18.85 -5.10
N CYS A 12 -39.54 -19.41 -6.20
CA CYS A 12 -40.66 -18.84 -6.94
C CYS A 12 -41.98 -19.25 -6.27
N TYR A 13 -42.64 -18.31 -5.62
CA TYR A 13 -44.09 -18.34 -5.40
C TYR A 13 -44.70 -17.01 -5.84
N GLY A 14 -45.51 -17.02 -6.90
CA GLY A 14 -46.60 -16.06 -7.13
C GLY A 14 -46.28 -14.76 -7.90
N ILE A 15 -46.42 -14.81 -9.22
CA ILE A 15 -46.90 -13.79 -10.18
C ILE A 15 -46.80 -12.30 -9.75
N ALA A 16 -45.88 -11.55 -10.36
CA ALA A 16 -46.08 -10.17 -10.83
C ALA A 16 -44.94 -9.71 -11.77
N VAL A 17 -45.29 -8.84 -12.70
CA VAL A 17 -44.60 -8.46 -13.94
C VAL A 17 -43.49 -7.41 -13.71
N LEU A 18 -42.42 -7.50 -14.52
CA LEU A 18 -41.39 -6.49 -14.87
C LEU A 18 -40.58 -5.87 -13.72
N PHE A 19 -39.34 -6.34 -13.55
CA PHE A 19 -38.09 -5.56 -13.63
C PHE A 19 -36.95 -6.59 -13.74
N LEU A 20 -36.43 -6.85 -14.94
CA LEU A 20 -35.09 -7.40 -15.08
C LEU A 20 -34.11 -6.29 -14.70
N ASN A 21 -33.99 -6.01 -13.40
CA ASN A 21 -32.83 -5.32 -12.91
C ASN A 21 -31.65 -6.25 -13.23
N ASN A 22 -30.67 -5.75 -13.98
CA ASN A 22 -29.34 -6.32 -14.00
C ASN A 22 -28.89 -6.39 -12.53
N PHE A 23 -29.08 -7.54 -11.88
CA PHE A 23 -28.42 -7.83 -10.63
C PHE A 23 -26.94 -8.00 -10.99
N ASN A 24 -26.23 -6.87 -11.06
CA ASN A 24 -24.78 -6.87 -11.04
C ASN A 24 -24.38 -7.48 -9.70
N CYS A 25 -24.06 -8.77 -9.72
CA CYS A 25 -23.53 -9.46 -8.56
C CYS A 25 -22.16 -8.83 -8.28
N GLU A 26 -22.05 -8.10 -7.17
CA GLU A 26 -20.76 -7.55 -6.74
C GLU A 26 -19.82 -8.71 -6.45
N PRO A 27 -18.56 -8.66 -6.92
CA PRO A 27 -17.60 -9.72 -6.64
C PRO A 27 -17.27 -9.70 -5.14
N VAL A 28 -17.41 -10.85 -4.48
CA VAL A 28 -17.15 -11.00 -3.04
C VAL A 28 -16.01 -12.00 -2.84
N VAL A 29 -15.00 -11.58 -2.08
CA VAL A 29 -13.95 -12.47 -1.56
C VAL A 29 -14.33 -12.89 -0.16
N GLU A 30 -14.45 -14.20 0.06
CA GLU A 30 -14.66 -14.78 1.39
C GLU A 30 -13.32 -15.18 2.00
N MET A 31 -12.95 -14.51 3.09
CA MET A 31 -11.71 -14.75 3.84
C MET A 31 -12.06 -15.25 5.24
N ASN A 32 -12.27 -16.57 5.37
CA ASN A 32 -12.80 -17.19 6.58
C ASN A 32 -14.16 -16.58 7.00
N ASP A 33 -14.19 -15.80 8.08
CA ASP A 33 -15.35 -15.12 8.62
C ASP A 33 -15.56 -13.70 8.06
N ARG A 34 -14.62 -13.22 7.24
CA ARG A 34 -14.59 -11.88 6.64
C ARG A 34 -15.02 -11.90 5.17
N ARG A 35 -15.61 -10.80 4.72
CA ARG A 35 -16.01 -10.59 3.32
C ARG A 35 -15.50 -9.26 2.81
N ILE A 36 -14.83 -9.29 1.66
CA ILE A 36 -14.42 -8.08 0.94
C ILE A 36 -15.27 -7.99 -0.33
N ILE A 37 -16.05 -6.92 -0.42
CA ILE A 37 -16.94 -6.64 -1.55
C ILE A 37 -16.20 -5.68 -2.48
N GLY A 38 -16.05 -6.07 -3.75
CA GLY A 38 -15.43 -5.24 -4.78
C GLY A 38 -16.44 -4.81 -5.84
N GLN A 39 -15.92 -4.42 -7.00
CA GLN A 39 -16.72 -4.07 -8.17
C GLN A 39 -16.19 -4.73 -9.44
N VAL A 40 -17.09 -4.91 -10.41
CA VAL A 40 -16.74 -5.41 -11.74
C VAL A 40 -16.33 -4.26 -12.64
N VAL A 41 -15.16 -4.36 -13.27
CA VAL A 41 -14.70 -3.41 -14.30
C VAL A 41 -14.45 -4.16 -15.60
N LYS A 42 -14.91 -3.59 -16.72
CA LYS A 42 -14.68 -4.13 -18.05
C LYS A 42 -13.51 -3.43 -18.73
N PHE A 43 -12.63 -4.20 -19.35
CA PHE A 43 -11.55 -3.69 -20.18
C PHE A 43 -11.51 -4.49 -21.48
N GLN A 44 -11.89 -3.84 -22.59
CA GLN A 44 -12.14 -4.51 -23.87
C GLN A 44 -13.15 -5.67 -23.68
N ASN A 45 -12.76 -6.90 -24.01
CA ASN A 45 -13.59 -8.11 -23.87
C ASN A 45 -13.38 -8.84 -22.53
N PHE A 46 -12.58 -8.29 -21.62
CA PHE A 46 -12.25 -8.90 -20.34
C PHE A 46 -13.02 -8.26 -19.20
N GLU A 47 -13.38 -9.09 -18.23
CA GLU A 47 -13.97 -8.67 -16.97
C GLU A 47 -12.97 -8.87 -15.83
N VAL A 48 -12.77 -7.82 -15.04
CA VAL A 48 -11.81 -7.76 -13.92
C VAL A 48 -12.59 -7.44 -12.65
N HIS A 49 -12.38 -8.22 -11.59
CA HIS A 49 -12.85 -7.87 -10.26
C HIS A 49 -11.83 -6.94 -9.62
N GLN A 50 -12.31 -5.79 -9.16
CA GLN A 50 -11.51 -4.73 -8.58
C GLN A 50 -11.88 -4.54 -7.10
N TYR A 51 -10.87 -4.47 -6.24
CA TYR A 51 -10.99 -4.20 -4.81
C TYR A 51 -10.06 -3.05 -4.45
N ILE A 52 -10.61 -1.89 -4.11
CA ILE A 52 -9.89 -0.64 -3.87
C ILE A 52 -9.93 -0.27 -2.39
N GLY A 53 -8.78 0.13 -1.84
CA GLY A 53 -8.69 0.70 -0.50
C GLY A 53 -8.77 -0.33 0.62
N ILE A 54 -8.22 -1.53 0.44
CA ILE A 54 -8.17 -2.54 1.50
C ILE A 54 -7.09 -2.14 2.51
N PRO A 55 -7.41 -1.94 3.81
CA PRO A 55 -6.40 -1.66 4.83
C PRO A 55 -5.56 -2.92 5.08
N TYR A 56 -4.24 -2.76 5.11
CA TYR A 56 -3.32 -3.87 5.38
C TYR A 56 -2.54 -3.70 6.69
N ALA A 57 -2.60 -2.52 7.32
CA ALA A 57 -1.89 -2.21 8.55
C ALA A 57 -2.72 -1.27 9.43
N GLU A 58 -2.35 -1.18 10.71
CA GLU A 58 -2.90 -0.16 11.61
C GLU A 58 -2.57 1.26 11.09
N PRO A 59 -3.48 2.24 11.25
CA PRO A 59 -3.21 3.62 10.88
C PRO A 59 -1.96 4.15 11.62
N PRO A 60 -0.92 4.65 10.92
CA PRO A 60 0.32 5.09 11.53
C PRO A 60 0.20 6.52 12.11
N VAL A 61 -0.81 6.75 12.95
CA VAL A 61 -1.17 8.04 13.55
C VAL A 61 -0.76 8.11 15.01
N GLY A 62 -0.59 9.32 15.54
CA GLY A 62 -0.28 9.54 16.96
C GLY A 62 1.01 8.82 17.36
N GLU A 63 0.91 7.90 18.31
CA GLU A 63 2.07 7.14 18.81
C GLU A 63 2.73 6.24 17.76
N LEU A 64 1.98 5.84 16.72
CA LEU A 64 2.51 5.04 15.61
C LEU A 64 3.18 5.88 14.52
N ARG A 65 3.11 7.22 14.62
CA ARG A 65 3.84 8.10 13.70
C ARG A 65 5.35 7.84 13.84
N PHE A 66 6.04 7.72 12.71
CA PHE A 66 7.46 7.32 12.56
C PHE A 66 7.82 5.89 12.95
N MET A 67 6.92 5.14 13.58
CA MET A 67 7.19 3.78 14.02
C MET A 67 7.14 2.77 12.86
N PRO A 68 7.86 1.63 12.98
CA PRO A 68 7.64 0.49 12.09
C PRO A 68 6.16 0.11 12.01
N THR A 69 5.74 -0.34 10.84
CA THR A 69 4.34 -0.69 10.56
C THR A 69 3.85 -1.78 11.49
N VAL A 70 2.65 -1.57 12.05
CA VAL A 70 1.99 -2.56 12.89
C VAL A 70 0.96 -3.31 12.04
N PRO A 71 1.01 -4.65 11.99
CA PRO A 71 -0.01 -5.45 11.31
C PRO A 71 -1.40 -5.12 11.82
N LEU A 72 -2.38 -5.08 10.91
CA LEU A 72 -3.76 -4.78 11.25
C LEU A 72 -4.31 -5.87 12.20
N ARG A 73 -4.78 -5.47 13.38
CA ARG A 73 -5.28 -6.40 14.41
C ARG A 73 -6.71 -6.83 14.14
N GLU A 74 -7.53 -5.88 13.72
CA GLU A 74 -8.96 -6.08 13.47
C GLU A 74 -9.30 -5.67 12.04
N PHE A 75 -9.87 -6.59 11.29
CA PHE A 75 -10.41 -6.31 9.96
C PHE A 75 -11.94 -6.48 10.01
N PRO A 76 -12.72 -5.51 9.48
CA PRO A 76 -14.17 -5.58 9.51
C PRO A 76 -14.71 -6.89 8.91
N ARG A 77 -15.74 -7.46 9.53
CA ARG A 77 -16.39 -8.68 9.02
C ARG A 77 -16.90 -8.53 7.59
N VAL A 78 -17.31 -7.32 7.21
CA VAL A 78 -17.67 -6.94 5.85
C VAL A 78 -16.98 -5.63 5.53
N PHE A 79 -16.22 -5.59 4.45
CA PHE A 79 -15.52 -4.40 3.98
C PHE A 79 -15.87 -4.11 2.52
N ASN A 80 -16.26 -2.87 2.23
CA ASN A 80 -16.59 -2.44 0.87
C ASN A 80 -15.36 -1.77 0.23
N ALA A 81 -14.65 -2.54 -0.59
CA ALA A 81 -13.41 -2.14 -1.25
C ALA A 81 -13.68 -1.54 -2.63
N ILE A 82 -14.35 -0.39 -2.68
CA ILE A 82 -14.67 0.33 -3.92
C ILE A 82 -14.31 1.81 -3.88
N LYS A 83 -13.88 2.32 -2.72
CA LYS A 83 -13.57 3.73 -2.51
C LYS A 83 -12.06 3.94 -2.59
N GLU A 84 -11.63 4.89 -3.40
CA GLU A 84 -10.23 5.34 -3.40
C GLU A 84 -9.79 5.76 -1.99
N PRO A 85 -8.71 5.18 -1.45
CA PRO A 85 -8.18 5.56 -0.15
C PRO A 85 -7.50 6.93 -0.22
N PRO A 86 -7.37 7.65 0.91
CA PRO A 86 -6.57 8.87 0.95
C PRO A 86 -5.11 8.58 0.61
N ALA A 87 -4.44 9.50 -0.08
CA ALA A 87 -3.01 9.42 -0.31
C ALA A 87 -2.23 9.71 0.98
N CYS A 88 -1.03 9.15 1.10
CA CYS A 88 -0.14 9.53 2.21
C CYS A 88 0.23 11.01 2.12
N PRO A 89 0.47 11.69 3.27
CA PRO A 89 0.86 13.08 3.27
C PRO A 89 2.17 13.25 2.52
N GLN A 90 2.19 14.22 1.63
CA GLN A 90 3.28 14.44 0.68
C GLN A 90 3.25 15.88 0.20
N TYR A 91 4.41 16.37 -0.22
CA TYR A 91 4.57 17.68 -0.81
C TYR A 91 5.31 17.57 -2.15
N THR A 92 4.82 18.32 -3.15
CA THR A 92 5.58 18.58 -4.36
C THR A 92 5.52 20.07 -4.66
N GLU A 93 6.65 20.63 -5.10
CA GLU A 93 6.71 22.00 -5.63
C GLU A 93 6.40 22.06 -7.13
N ARG A 94 6.30 20.92 -7.82
CA ARG A 94 6.15 20.86 -9.28
C ARG A 94 5.07 19.87 -9.69
N PRO A 95 4.11 20.26 -10.56
CA PRO A 95 3.20 19.30 -11.14
C PRO A 95 3.96 18.53 -12.23
N PHE A 96 4.58 17.42 -11.86
CA PHE A 96 4.93 16.42 -12.85
C PHE A 96 3.63 15.84 -13.43
N PRO A 97 3.58 15.45 -14.72
CA PRO A 97 2.37 14.84 -15.31
C PRO A 97 1.89 13.58 -14.58
N TRP A 98 2.77 12.93 -13.82
CA TRP A 98 2.54 11.75 -12.98
C TRP A 98 2.38 12.09 -11.48
N TYR A 99 2.14 13.35 -11.13
CA TYR A 99 1.90 13.79 -9.76
C TYR A 99 0.53 13.36 -9.25
N ASP A 100 0.47 13.03 -7.96
CA ASP A 100 -0.78 12.72 -7.28
C ASP A 100 -1.55 13.99 -6.92
N ASN A 101 -2.63 14.23 -7.67
CA ASN A 101 -3.56 15.33 -7.44
C ASN A 101 -4.78 14.91 -6.59
N SER A 102 -4.68 13.80 -5.83
CA SER A 102 -5.70 13.37 -4.88
C SER A 102 -6.06 14.52 -3.94
N SER A 103 -7.35 14.83 -3.85
CA SER A 103 -7.86 15.90 -3.00
C SER A 103 -7.82 15.56 -1.51
N GLU A 104 -7.72 14.27 -1.17
CA GLU A 104 -7.72 13.78 0.22
C GLU A 104 -6.35 13.17 0.56
N ARG A 105 -5.73 13.70 1.62
CA ARG A 105 -4.46 13.21 2.20
C ARG A 105 -4.66 12.96 3.67
N SER A 106 -4.12 11.84 4.16
CA SER A 106 -4.25 11.42 5.55
C SER A 106 -3.06 10.56 5.97
N GLU A 107 -2.66 10.59 7.24
CA GLU A 107 -1.71 9.62 7.79
C GLU A 107 -2.27 8.22 7.83
N ASN A 108 -3.60 8.09 7.97
CA ASN A 108 -4.26 6.82 7.73
C ASN A 108 -4.30 6.59 6.21
N CYS A 109 -3.19 6.13 5.65
CA CYS A 109 -3.01 5.92 4.20
C CYS A 109 -2.51 4.51 3.84
N LEU A 110 -2.38 3.59 4.80
CA LEU A 110 -1.83 2.25 4.58
C LEU A 110 -2.88 1.29 3.99
N PHE A 111 -3.09 1.43 2.68
CA PHE A 111 -4.05 0.66 1.91
C PHE A 111 -3.40 -0.02 0.69
N LEU A 112 -4.05 -1.07 0.20
CA LEU A 112 -3.71 -1.69 -1.06
C LEU A 112 -4.94 -1.83 -1.96
N ASN A 113 -4.68 -1.94 -3.25
CA ASN A 113 -5.69 -2.21 -4.27
C ASN A 113 -5.38 -3.56 -4.93
N VAL A 114 -6.40 -4.33 -5.29
CA VAL A 114 -6.28 -5.62 -5.98
C VAL A 114 -7.15 -5.63 -7.23
N TRP A 115 -6.56 -6.02 -8.35
CA TRP A 115 -7.25 -6.35 -9.60
C TRP A 115 -7.02 -7.81 -9.92
N THR A 116 -8.09 -8.57 -10.10
CA THR A 116 -8.03 -9.99 -10.43
C THR A 116 -8.90 -10.31 -11.64
N PRO A 117 -8.43 -11.14 -12.60
CA PRO A 117 -9.27 -11.59 -13.70
C PRO A 117 -10.52 -12.31 -13.17
N SER A 118 -11.68 -12.07 -13.76
CA SER A 118 -12.96 -12.68 -13.33
C SER A 118 -12.96 -14.22 -13.38
N ASN A 119 -12.11 -14.82 -14.20
CA ASN A 119 -11.94 -16.27 -14.31
C ASN A 119 -10.97 -16.86 -13.26
N SER A 120 -10.43 -16.05 -12.35
CA SER A 120 -9.49 -16.50 -11.31
C SER A 120 -10.18 -17.33 -10.25
N GLY A 121 -9.48 -18.34 -9.74
CA GLY A 121 -9.97 -19.12 -8.61
C GLY A 121 -9.03 -20.25 -8.19
N LEU A 122 -9.48 -21.11 -7.28
CA LEU A 122 -8.63 -22.18 -6.73
C LEU A 122 -8.05 -23.11 -7.80
N GLU A 123 -8.84 -23.43 -8.84
CA GLU A 123 -8.42 -24.28 -9.97
C GLU A 123 -7.70 -23.50 -11.08
N ASN A 124 -7.72 -22.16 -11.01
CA ASN A 124 -7.14 -21.27 -12.01
C ASN A 124 -6.39 -20.13 -11.32
N LYS A 125 -5.39 -20.51 -10.50
CA LYS A 125 -4.61 -19.52 -9.75
C LYS A 125 -3.77 -18.68 -10.72
N LYS A 126 -3.70 -17.38 -10.46
CA LYS A 126 -2.96 -16.42 -11.27
C LYS A 126 -1.63 -16.05 -10.64
N ALA A 127 -0.65 -15.71 -11.47
CA ALA A 127 0.55 -15.03 -10.99
C ALA A 127 0.16 -13.67 -10.39
N VAL A 128 0.94 -13.18 -9.43
CA VAL A 128 0.65 -11.95 -8.70
C VAL A 128 1.79 -10.97 -8.94
N MET A 129 1.47 -9.75 -9.37
CA MET A 129 2.40 -8.63 -9.39
C MET A 129 2.10 -7.71 -8.22
N TYR A 130 3.08 -7.51 -7.34
CA TYR A 130 3.05 -6.57 -6.23
C TYR A 130 3.81 -5.31 -6.61
N TRP A 131 3.08 -4.25 -6.97
CA TRP A 131 3.61 -3.01 -7.51
C TRP A 131 3.87 -1.96 -6.43
N ILE A 132 5.09 -1.42 -6.47
CA ILE A 132 5.60 -0.39 -5.58
C ILE A 132 5.87 0.86 -6.42
N PHE A 133 5.11 1.94 -6.17
CA PHE A 133 5.24 3.17 -6.94
C PHE A 133 6.52 3.95 -6.60
N GLY A 134 7.01 4.74 -7.57
CA GLY A 134 8.19 5.61 -7.44
C GLY A 134 7.90 6.97 -6.78
N GLY A 135 8.62 8.01 -7.20
CA GLY A 135 8.43 9.38 -6.66
C GLY A 135 9.43 9.80 -5.57
N GLY A 136 10.62 9.19 -5.60
CA GLY A 136 11.79 9.63 -4.82
C GLY A 136 11.56 9.67 -3.32
N PHE A 137 10.71 8.77 -2.81
CA PHE A 137 10.29 8.68 -1.41
C PHE A 137 9.57 9.92 -0.86
N ARG A 138 9.15 10.86 -1.73
CA ARG A 138 8.60 12.17 -1.32
C ARG A 138 7.16 12.38 -1.77
N TYR A 139 6.77 11.80 -2.90
CA TYR A 139 5.44 11.92 -3.48
C TYR A 139 5.09 10.63 -4.23
N GLY A 140 3.83 10.48 -4.59
CA GLY A 140 3.27 9.32 -5.29
C GLY A 140 2.10 8.70 -4.53
N SER A 141 1.29 7.90 -5.22
CA SER A 141 0.22 7.10 -4.61
C SER A 141 -0.26 5.99 -5.51
N ILE A 142 -1.04 5.08 -4.92
CA ILE A 142 -1.73 3.99 -5.62
C ILE A 142 -2.98 4.43 -6.36
N ASN A 143 -3.37 5.71 -6.26
CA ASN A 143 -4.51 6.30 -6.98
C ASN A 143 -4.09 6.91 -8.32
N LEU A 144 -2.79 6.93 -8.62
CA LEU A 144 -2.27 7.45 -9.88
C LEU A 144 -2.81 6.64 -11.06
N LYS A 145 -3.27 7.32 -12.11
CA LYS A 145 -3.91 6.69 -13.27
C LYS A 145 -3.05 5.61 -13.96
N PHE A 146 -1.73 5.77 -13.93
CA PHE A 146 -0.80 4.79 -14.50
C PHE A 146 -0.58 3.56 -13.60
N SER A 147 -0.97 3.62 -12.33
CA SER A 147 -0.95 2.49 -11.39
C SER A 147 -2.25 1.69 -11.38
N ILE A 148 -3.23 2.03 -12.23
CA ILE A 148 -4.48 1.27 -12.37
C ILE A 148 -4.17 -0.10 -12.98
N GLY A 149 -4.36 -1.16 -12.19
CA GLY A 149 -4.04 -2.53 -12.59
C GLY A 149 -4.98 -3.17 -13.62
N THR A 150 -6.09 -2.53 -13.98
CA THR A 150 -7.15 -3.14 -14.82
C THR A 150 -6.62 -3.67 -16.15
N ALA A 151 -5.87 -2.87 -16.90
CA ALA A 151 -5.38 -3.27 -18.23
C ALA A 151 -4.40 -4.45 -18.16
N LEU A 152 -3.48 -4.41 -17.19
CA LEU A 152 -2.49 -5.46 -17.01
C LEU A 152 -3.12 -6.74 -16.46
N SER A 153 -4.10 -6.63 -15.57
CA SER A 153 -4.85 -7.79 -15.08
C SER A 153 -5.65 -8.45 -16.21
N ALA A 154 -6.36 -7.65 -17.01
CA ALA A 154 -7.15 -8.13 -18.14
C ALA A 154 -6.30 -8.79 -19.24
N LEU A 155 -5.26 -8.11 -19.72
CA LEU A 155 -4.48 -8.56 -20.88
C LEU A 155 -3.36 -9.54 -20.50
N GLY A 156 -2.78 -9.38 -19.31
CA GLY A 156 -1.71 -10.24 -18.80
C GLY A 156 -2.21 -11.51 -18.14
N ASP A 157 -3.51 -11.63 -17.85
CA ASP A 157 -4.12 -12.72 -17.09
C ASP A 157 -3.41 -12.95 -15.73
N ILE A 158 -3.12 -11.85 -15.04
CA ILE A 158 -2.46 -11.83 -13.73
C ILE A 158 -3.26 -11.02 -12.70
N ILE A 159 -2.98 -11.27 -11.43
CA ILE A 159 -3.42 -10.39 -10.35
C ILE A 159 -2.43 -9.26 -10.21
N VAL A 160 -2.94 -8.03 -10.11
CA VAL A 160 -2.14 -6.84 -9.82
C VAL A 160 -2.52 -6.33 -8.45
N VAL A 161 -1.52 -6.09 -7.61
CA VAL A 161 -1.67 -5.46 -6.30
C VAL A 161 -0.84 -4.19 -6.29
N THR A 162 -1.40 -3.06 -5.89
CA THR A 162 -0.63 -1.83 -5.62
C THR A 162 -0.66 -1.51 -4.13
N VAL A 163 0.47 -1.08 -3.59
CA VAL A 163 0.62 -0.80 -2.14
C VAL A 163 0.98 0.67 -1.91
N SER A 164 0.28 1.32 -0.98
CA SER A 164 0.69 2.62 -0.42
C SER A 164 1.90 2.47 0.49
N TYR A 165 2.68 3.53 0.71
CA TYR A 165 3.66 3.57 1.80
C TYR A 165 3.89 5.01 2.25
N ARG A 166 4.30 5.21 3.51
CA ARG A 166 4.59 6.55 4.04
C ARG A 166 5.77 7.19 3.31
N LEU A 167 5.63 8.49 3.06
CA LEU A 167 6.58 9.31 2.30
C LEU A 167 7.21 10.38 3.19
N GLY A 168 8.27 11.00 2.69
CA GLY A 168 8.91 12.16 3.31
C GLY A 168 9.32 11.93 4.77
N PRO A 169 9.25 12.96 5.63
CA PRO A 169 9.59 12.81 7.05
C PRO A 169 8.78 11.71 7.75
N LEU A 170 7.50 11.53 7.40
CA LEU A 170 6.64 10.53 8.04
C LEU A 170 7.06 9.08 7.77
N GLY A 171 7.68 8.82 6.61
CA GLY A 171 8.18 7.50 6.23
C GLY A 171 9.63 7.23 6.61
N PHE A 172 10.43 8.27 6.86
CA PHE A 172 11.90 8.13 6.92
C PHE A 172 12.59 8.93 8.04
N MET A 173 11.85 9.50 8.99
CA MET A 173 12.42 10.15 10.19
C MET A 173 13.36 9.19 10.94
N TYR A 174 14.56 9.66 11.27
CA TYR A 174 15.57 8.88 11.98
C TYR A 174 16.11 9.65 13.18
N SER A 175 15.85 9.13 14.38
CA SER A 175 16.30 9.71 15.66
C SER A 175 17.56 9.07 16.22
N GLY A 176 18.06 8.00 15.60
CA GLY A 176 19.12 7.17 16.19
C GLY A 176 18.66 6.29 17.36
N THR A 177 17.35 6.28 17.65
CA THR A 177 16.72 5.49 18.72
C THR A 177 15.47 4.78 18.20
N GLU A 178 14.87 3.94 19.05
CA GLU A 178 13.64 3.20 18.74
C GLU A 178 12.40 4.10 18.62
N ASP A 179 12.44 5.35 19.10
CA ASP A 179 11.29 6.27 19.02
C ASP A 179 10.99 6.72 17.59
N ALA A 180 12.00 6.70 16.71
CA ALA A 180 11.89 6.90 15.27
C ALA A 180 13.10 6.23 14.59
N PRO A 181 13.05 4.91 14.31
CA PRO A 181 14.20 4.13 13.88
C PRO A 181 14.53 4.28 12.38
N GLY A 182 13.74 5.06 11.63
CA GLY A 182 13.85 5.19 10.18
C GLY A 182 13.18 4.04 9.42
N ASN A 183 13.19 4.14 8.09
CA ASN A 183 12.68 3.12 7.15
C ASN A 183 11.22 2.70 7.35
N ALA A 184 10.39 3.52 7.99
CA ALA A 184 8.97 3.22 8.22
C ALA A 184 8.22 2.97 6.89
N GLY A 185 8.55 3.71 5.82
CA GLY A 185 8.00 3.46 4.48
C GLY A 185 8.42 2.10 3.88
N LEU A 186 9.62 1.59 4.18
CA LEU A 186 10.03 0.24 3.76
C LEU A 186 9.32 -0.85 4.56
N TRP A 187 9.10 -0.61 5.86
CA TRP A 187 8.25 -1.47 6.69
C TRP A 187 6.82 -1.53 6.15
N ASP A 188 6.28 -0.42 5.67
CA ASP A 188 4.92 -0.37 5.10
C ASP A 188 4.80 -1.27 3.88
N VAL A 189 5.79 -1.23 2.97
CA VAL A 189 5.83 -2.09 1.79
C VAL A 189 6.03 -3.56 2.16
N LEU A 190 6.86 -3.84 3.17
CA LEU A 190 7.07 -5.22 3.64
C LEU A 190 5.80 -5.79 4.26
N GLU A 191 5.07 -5.01 5.06
CA GLU A 191 3.83 -5.45 5.70
C GLU A 191 2.72 -5.68 4.67
N GLY A 192 2.60 -4.79 3.66
CA GLY A 192 1.69 -5.04 2.53
C GLY A 192 2.04 -6.33 1.77
N LEU A 193 3.33 -6.65 1.64
CA LEU A 193 3.77 -7.89 0.99
C LEU A 193 3.45 -9.14 1.84
N ARG A 194 3.55 -9.04 3.18
CA ARG A 194 3.11 -10.10 4.10
C ARG A 194 1.60 -10.32 3.98
N TRP A 195 0.82 -9.23 3.98
CA TRP A 195 -0.61 -9.31 3.76
C TRP A 195 -0.94 -10.01 2.44
N VAL A 196 -0.25 -9.67 1.34
CA VAL A 196 -0.45 -10.34 0.04
C VAL A 196 -0.09 -11.82 0.13
N ASN A 197 1.05 -12.17 0.73
CA ASN A 197 1.47 -13.57 0.86
C ASN A 197 0.45 -14.41 1.64
N GLU A 198 -0.16 -13.84 2.69
CA GLU A 198 -1.14 -14.53 3.54
C GLU A 198 -2.54 -14.60 2.92
N ASN A 199 -2.92 -13.64 2.06
CA ASN A 199 -4.32 -13.44 1.68
C ASN A 199 -4.60 -13.53 0.18
N ILE A 200 -3.60 -13.44 -0.70
CA ILE A 200 -3.88 -13.32 -2.14
C ILE A 200 -4.51 -14.58 -2.75
N GLU A 201 -4.38 -15.73 -2.10
CA GLU A 201 -5.05 -16.97 -2.53
C GLU A 201 -6.58 -16.84 -2.56
N TYR A 202 -7.17 -16.07 -1.64
CA TYR A 202 -8.62 -15.80 -1.63
C TYR A 202 -9.07 -15.01 -2.87
N PHE A 203 -8.17 -14.24 -3.47
CA PHE A 203 -8.41 -13.49 -4.71
C PHE A 203 -8.11 -14.32 -5.97
N GLY A 204 -7.79 -15.61 -5.82
CA GLY A 204 -7.35 -16.49 -6.90
C GLY A 204 -5.86 -16.38 -7.22
N GLY A 205 -5.04 -15.83 -6.32
CA GLY A 205 -3.60 -15.70 -6.50
C GLY A 205 -2.83 -16.96 -6.14
N ASP A 206 -1.69 -17.13 -6.80
CA ASP A 206 -0.70 -18.15 -6.50
C ASP A 206 0.42 -17.54 -5.65
N THR A 207 0.47 -17.89 -4.37
CA THR A 207 1.48 -17.39 -3.42
C THR A 207 2.90 -17.81 -3.80
N SER A 208 3.08 -18.86 -4.60
CA SER A 208 4.37 -19.30 -5.16
C SER A 208 4.78 -18.54 -6.43
N ARG A 209 3.93 -17.63 -6.93
CA ARG A 209 4.18 -16.82 -8.13
C ARG A 209 3.96 -15.34 -7.89
N ILE A 210 4.32 -14.86 -6.70
CA ILE A 210 4.39 -13.44 -6.38
C ILE A 210 5.66 -12.83 -6.99
N THR A 211 5.50 -11.76 -7.76
CA THR A 211 6.57 -10.95 -8.35
C THR A 211 6.49 -9.55 -7.76
N ILE A 212 7.53 -9.09 -7.07
CA ILE A 212 7.63 -7.69 -6.64
C ILE A 212 8.13 -6.85 -7.82
N ALA A 213 7.51 -5.71 -8.06
CA ALA A 213 7.84 -4.83 -9.17
C ALA A 213 7.79 -3.37 -8.72
N GLY A 214 8.65 -2.52 -9.27
CA GLY A 214 8.60 -1.10 -8.97
C GLY A 214 9.47 -0.27 -9.90
N GLU A 215 9.13 1.01 -9.95
CA GLU A 215 9.81 2.03 -10.75
C GLU A 215 10.47 3.07 -9.84
N SER A 216 11.65 3.54 -10.24
CA SER A 216 12.39 4.58 -9.52
C SER A 216 12.57 4.20 -8.04
N ALA A 217 12.11 5.02 -7.10
CA ALA A 217 12.17 4.74 -5.66
C ALA A 217 11.50 3.40 -5.30
N GLY A 218 10.46 2.98 -6.02
CA GLY A 218 9.86 1.65 -5.86
C GLY A 218 10.80 0.52 -6.28
N SER A 219 11.56 0.70 -7.37
CA SER A 219 12.61 -0.25 -7.79
C SER A 219 13.71 -0.38 -6.75
N MET A 220 14.03 0.71 -6.05
CA MET A 220 14.97 0.67 -4.94
C MET A 220 14.46 -0.21 -3.79
N PHE A 221 13.19 -0.07 -3.41
CA PHE A 221 12.55 -0.95 -2.44
C PHE A 221 12.54 -2.41 -2.91
N VAL A 222 12.28 -2.68 -4.18
CA VAL A 222 12.43 -4.05 -4.75
C VAL A 222 13.83 -4.61 -4.49
N GLY A 223 14.87 -3.82 -4.77
CA GLY A 223 16.25 -4.23 -4.51
C GLY A 223 16.56 -4.41 -3.01
N MET A 224 16.08 -3.53 -2.14
CA MET A 224 16.25 -3.64 -0.68
C MET A 224 15.56 -4.89 -0.13
N LEU A 225 14.33 -5.17 -0.55
CA LEU A 225 13.60 -6.40 -0.19
C LEU A 225 14.35 -7.64 -0.67
N SER A 226 14.99 -7.60 -1.84
CA SER A 226 15.75 -8.74 -2.38
C SER A 226 16.96 -9.18 -1.55
N THR A 227 17.47 -8.29 -0.72
CA THR A 227 18.62 -8.57 0.16
C THR A 227 18.20 -8.70 1.63
N SER A 228 16.94 -8.41 1.95
CA SER A 228 16.43 -8.44 3.31
C SER A 228 16.01 -9.86 3.72
N PRO A 229 16.52 -10.41 4.83
CA PRO A 229 16.06 -11.70 5.35
C PRO A 229 14.58 -11.67 5.76
N LEU A 230 14.01 -10.48 6.02
CA LEU A 230 12.62 -10.31 6.41
C LEU A 230 11.63 -10.54 5.26
N ALA A 231 12.10 -10.44 4.00
CA ALA A 231 11.29 -10.70 2.81
C ALA A 231 11.42 -12.15 2.30
N LYS A 232 12.26 -12.96 2.94
CA LYS A 232 12.55 -14.33 2.50
C LYS A 232 11.28 -15.18 2.51
N GLY A 233 10.97 -15.78 1.37
CA GLY A 233 9.80 -16.63 1.20
C GLY A 233 8.49 -15.90 0.88
N LEU A 234 8.48 -14.56 0.88
CA LEU A 234 7.27 -13.79 0.60
C LEU A 234 6.98 -13.63 -0.90
N TYR A 235 8.02 -13.73 -1.74
CA TYR A 235 7.93 -13.55 -3.19
C TYR A 235 8.93 -14.44 -3.94
N SER A 236 8.80 -14.54 -5.27
CA SER A 236 9.58 -15.44 -6.13
C SER A 236 10.39 -14.74 -7.22
N ARG A 237 9.94 -13.58 -7.71
CA ARG A 237 10.59 -12.85 -8.82
C ARG A 237 10.59 -11.35 -8.56
N GLN A 238 11.46 -10.63 -9.24
CA GLN A 238 11.58 -9.18 -9.10
C GLN A 238 11.70 -8.48 -10.46
N ILE A 239 11.10 -7.29 -10.56
CA ILE A 239 11.23 -6.37 -11.69
C ILE A 239 11.67 -5.01 -11.13
N MET A 240 12.79 -4.49 -11.66
CA MET A 240 13.42 -3.26 -11.20
C MET A 240 13.51 -2.27 -12.35
N GLU A 241 12.66 -1.25 -12.35
CA GLU A 241 12.59 -0.26 -13.43
C GLU A 241 13.34 1.02 -13.01
N SER A 242 14.34 1.38 -13.82
CA SER A 242 15.05 2.67 -13.80
C SER A 242 15.96 3.02 -12.61
N LEU A 243 15.94 2.31 -11.46
CA LEU A 243 16.90 2.52 -10.34
C LEU A 243 17.30 1.21 -9.63
N SER A 244 18.41 1.23 -8.89
CA SER A 244 18.91 0.14 -8.03
C SER A 244 19.18 0.64 -6.60
N PRO A 245 19.23 -0.22 -5.57
CA PRO A 245 19.59 0.20 -4.21
C PRO A 245 21.04 0.68 -4.09
N THR A 246 21.89 0.41 -5.08
CA THR A 246 23.30 0.83 -5.10
C THR A 246 23.51 2.25 -5.64
N ILE A 247 22.51 2.82 -6.32
CA ILE A 247 22.61 4.17 -6.92
C ILE A 247 22.58 5.26 -5.85
N LEU A 248 21.94 4.98 -4.72
CA LEU A 248 21.93 5.86 -3.56
C LEU A 248 22.95 5.35 -2.55
N ARG A 249 24.13 5.98 -2.53
CA ARG A 249 24.87 6.13 -1.26
C ARG A 249 24.14 7.05 -0.27
N MET A 250 23.01 7.62 -0.69
CA MET A 250 22.13 8.41 0.16
C MET A 250 21.52 7.47 1.20
N ASP A 251 21.52 7.91 2.45
CA ASP A 251 20.87 7.28 3.60
C ASP A 251 21.54 6.07 4.25
N LEU A 252 22.73 5.65 3.79
CA LEU A 252 23.56 4.68 4.52
C LEU A 252 24.36 5.30 5.67
N VAL A 253 24.47 6.64 5.70
CA VAL A 253 25.25 7.38 6.71
C VAL A 253 24.30 7.84 7.81
N LYS A 254 24.27 7.09 8.93
CA LYS A 254 23.35 7.33 10.06
C LYS A 254 23.48 8.75 10.62
N GLU A 255 24.70 9.28 10.67
CA GLU A 255 25.01 10.62 11.17
C GLU A 255 24.35 11.69 10.29
N LYS A 256 24.38 11.50 8.96
CA LYS A 256 23.71 12.41 8.02
C LYS A 256 22.19 12.34 8.18
N ASN A 257 21.62 11.15 8.34
CA ASN A 257 20.18 10.97 8.51
C ASN A 257 19.68 11.63 9.80
N LEU A 258 20.48 11.54 10.87
CA LEU A 258 20.21 12.21 12.14
C LEU A 258 20.27 13.74 11.98
N ASP A 259 21.28 14.26 11.27
CA ASP A 259 21.41 15.70 10.98
C ASP A 259 20.26 16.24 10.11
N ASP A 260 19.81 15.48 9.12
CA ASP A 260 18.66 15.87 8.29
C ASP A 260 17.35 15.85 9.10
N SER A 261 17.16 14.84 9.96
CA SER A 261 16.03 14.79 10.90
C SER A 261 16.08 15.96 11.90
N GLN A 262 17.29 16.35 12.33
CA GLN A 262 17.52 17.48 13.22
C GLN A 262 17.13 18.81 12.58
N LYS A 263 17.40 18.99 11.28
CA LYS A 263 16.97 20.18 10.53
C LYS A 263 15.45 20.26 10.44
N ILE A 264 14.78 19.14 10.15
CA ILE A 264 13.31 19.08 10.13
C ILE A 264 12.76 19.47 11.52
N ALA A 265 13.31 18.90 12.59
CA ALA A 265 12.90 19.20 13.94
C ALA A 265 13.10 20.69 14.33
N LYS A 266 14.16 21.33 13.84
CA LYS A 266 14.38 22.79 14.01
C LYS A 266 13.31 23.59 13.27
N THR A 267 13.02 23.25 12.01
CA THR A 267 12.04 23.98 11.18
C THR A 267 10.66 24.01 11.83
N VAL A 268 10.26 22.93 12.51
CA VAL A 268 8.96 22.85 13.19
C VAL A 268 9.00 23.24 14.66
N ASN A 269 10.10 23.85 15.13
CA ASN A 269 10.30 24.30 16.52
C ASN A 269 10.19 23.16 17.56
N CYS A 270 10.69 21.97 17.24
CA CYS A 270 10.89 20.86 18.19
C CYS A 270 12.33 20.72 18.67
N ALA A 271 13.28 21.39 18.00
CA ALA A 271 14.69 21.29 18.32
C ALA A 271 15.43 22.61 18.03
N SER A 272 16.66 22.72 18.53
CA SER A 272 17.54 23.88 18.34
C SER A 272 19.01 23.43 18.30
N ASP A 273 19.95 24.35 18.14
CA ASP A 273 21.39 24.03 18.25
C ASP A 273 21.78 23.57 19.65
N ALA A 274 21.03 23.98 20.69
CA ALA A 274 21.27 23.60 22.09
C ALA A 274 20.36 22.45 22.58
N PHE A 275 19.35 22.06 21.80
CA PHE A 275 18.40 21.00 22.12
C PHE A 275 18.26 20.08 20.91
N THR A 276 19.05 19.01 20.90
CA THR A 276 19.26 18.18 19.71
C THR A 276 18.56 16.81 19.80
N LEU A 277 18.31 16.18 18.65
CA LEU A 277 17.88 14.78 18.55
C LEU A 277 18.92 13.82 19.13
N GLN A 278 20.21 14.17 19.07
CA GLN A 278 21.27 13.33 19.61
C GLN A 278 21.23 13.29 21.14
N ASP A 279 21.01 14.44 21.77
CA ASP A 279 21.06 14.57 23.23
C ASP A 279 19.69 14.31 23.88
N ASN A 280 18.59 14.59 23.16
CA ASN A 280 17.21 14.52 23.67
C ASN A 280 16.25 13.81 22.69
N PRO A 281 16.56 12.59 22.19
CA PRO A 281 15.80 11.95 21.11
C PRO A 281 14.31 11.80 21.44
N GLY A 282 13.97 11.24 22.60
CA GLY A 282 12.57 10.99 22.99
C GLY A 282 11.74 12.27 23.05
N ALA A 283 12.25 13.33 23.69
CA ALA A 283 11.53 14.60 23.82
C ALA A 283 11.35 15.32 22.46
N VAL A 284 12.36 15.27 21.59
CA VAL A 284 12.23 15.83 20.25
C VAL A 284 11.23 15.03 19.42
N VAL A 285 11.27 13.71 19.46
CA VAL A 285 10.32 12.85 18.74
C VAL A 285 8.89 13.01 19.26
N GLU A 286 8.69 13.11 20.57
CA GLU A 286 7.39 13.39 21.17
C GLU A 286 6.81 14.73 20.66
N CYS A 287 7.63 15.78 20.62
CA CYS A 287 7.23 17.05 20.00
C CYS A 287 6.90 16.90 18.51
N LEU A 288 7.69 16.14 17.73
CA LEU A 288 7.41 15.89 16.32
C LEU A 288 6.08 15.13 16.11
N LYS A 289 5.76 14.18 16.99
CA LYS A 289 4.48 13.46 16.99
C LYS A 289 3.30 14.40 17.27
N SER A 290 3.50 15.48 18.01
CA SER A 290 2.44 16.47 18.28
C SER A 290 2.22 17.51 17.18
N LYS A 291 3.06 17.55 16.13
CA LYS A 291 2.94 18.53 15.04
C LYS A 291 1.82 18.18 14.07
N ASN A 292 1.30 19.21 13.40
CA ASN A 292 0.29 19.02 12.36
C ASN A 292 0.95 18.50 11.08
N LEU A 293 0.17 17.83 10.24
CA LEU A 293 0.66 17.32 8.97
C LEU A 293 1.26 18.38 8.06
N ASN A 294 0.64 19.56 8.04
CA ASN A 294 1.09 20.69 7.23
C ASN A 294 2.46 21.24 7.69
N ASP A 295 2.94 20.86 8.87
CA ASP A 295 4.28 21.24 9.34
C ASP A 295 5.37 20.38 8.66
N PHE A 296 5.00 19.25 8.04
CA PHE A 296 5.90 18.30 7.37
C PHE A 296 5.80 18.31 5.84
N THR A 297 4.83 19.02 5.28
CA THR A 297 4.53 19.06 3.84
C THR A 297 4.75 20.47 3.30
#